data_AF-A0AB39ME95-F1
#
_entry.id   AF-A0AB39ME95-F1
#
_cell.length_a   1.000
_cell.length_b   1.000
_cell.length_c   1.000
_cell.angle_alpha   90.00
_cell.angle_beta   90.00
_cell.angle_gamma   90.00
#
_symmetry.space_group_name_H-M   'P 1'
#
loop_
_entity.id
_entity.type
_entity.pdbx_description
1 polymer ?
#
loop_
_entity_poly.entity_id
_entity_poly.type
_entity_poly.pdbx_seq_one_letter_code
_entity_poly.pdbx_strand_id
1 'polypeptide(L)'
;MLNVTRETKATLAAQNGGRVLAWHNDKERGTLSVAVPGDRAKLTPTEARNLAAWLIDAAKAIETPDRSPLRTATLRTEERVSRW
;
A
#
# COMPACT_ATOMS: atom_id res chain seq x y z
N MET A 1 -11.94 -16.49 -13.99
CA MET A 1 -12.21 -15.30 -13.15
C MET A 1 -10.89 -14.53 -13.05
N LEU A 2 -10.78 -13.35 -13.67
CA LEU A 2 -9.53 -12.57 -13.68
C LEU A 2 -9.38 -11.89 -12.32
N ASN A 3 -8.39 -12.30 -11.52
CA ASN A 3 -8.17 -11.73 -10.20
C ASN A 3 -7.40 -10.40 -10.35
N VAL A 4 -8.12 -9.30 -10.58
CA VAL A 4 -7.53 -7.96 -10.75
C VAL A 4 -6.98 -7.50 -9.40
N THR A 5 -5.65 -7.39 -9.29
CA THR A 5 -4.97 -6.85 -8.11
C THR A 5 -4.69 -5.38 -8.36
N ARG A 6 -5.16 -4.47 -7.49
CA ARG A 6 -4.74 -3.06 -7.55
C ARG A 6 -3.44 -2.91 -6.78
N GLU A 7 -2.44 -2.30 -7.42
CA GLU A 7 -1.12 -2.05 -6.85
C GLU A 7 -0.82 -0.55 -6.98
N THR A 8 -0.35 0.05 -5.89
CA THR A 8 0.21 1.40 -5.90
C THR A 8 1.70 1.30 -5.65
N LYS A 9 2.50 1.94 -6.50
CA LYS A 9 3.96 1.84 -6.50
C LYS A 9 4.61 3.21 -6.55
N ALA A 10 5.63 3.41 -5.72
CA ALA A 10 6.56 4.52 -5.82
C ALA A 10 7.96 4.01 -6.17
N THR A 11 8.67 4.81 -6.98
CA THR A 11 10.05 4.55 -7.36
C THR A 11 10.87 5.80 -7.08
N LEU A 12 11.88 5.67 -6.23
CA LEU A 12 12.91 6.68 -6.04
C LEU A 12 14.17 6.25 -6.79
N ALA A 13 14.60 7.07 -7.74
CA ALA A 13 15.90 6.93 -8.37
C ALA A 13 16.91 7.77 -7.59
N ALA A 14 17.86 7.13 -6.93
CA ALA A 14 18.94 7.81 -6.23
C ALA A 14 20.00 8.29 -7.23
N GLN A 15 20.64 9.43 -6.95
CA GLN A 15 21.69 10.00 -7.80
C GLN A 15 22.83 9.02 -8.13
N ASN A 16 23.11 8.06 -7.24
CA ASN A 16 24.19 7.07 -7.42
C ASN A 16 23.78 5.84 -8.25
N GLY A 17 22.65 5.89 -8.95
CA GLY A 17 22.13 4.79 -9.77
C GLY A 17 21.39 3.69 -8.98
N GLY A 18 21.30 3.83 -7.65
CA GLY A 18 20.48 2.96 -6.81
C GLY A 18 18.98 3.24 -7.01
N ARG A 19 18.15 2.21 -7.02
CA ARG A 19 16.68 2.34 -7.10
C ARG A 19 16.06 1.91 -5.77
N VAL A 20 15.10 2.65 -5.25
CA VAL A 20 14.25 2.19 -4.16
C VAL A 20 12.84 2.06 -4.69
N LEU A 21 12.27 0.87 -4.58
CA LEU A 21 10.90 0.57 -4.96
C LEU A 21 10.11 0.33 -3.69
N ALA A 22 8.97 0.96 -3.57
CA ALA A 22 8.04 0.65 -2.49
C ALA A 22 6.64 0.50 -3.06
N TRP A 23 5.89 -0.47 -2.56
CA TRP A 23 4.55 -0.76 -3.04
C TRP A 23 3.70 -1.41 -1.95
N HIS A 24 2.39 -1.38 -2.17
CA HIS A 24 1.42 -2.17 -1.44
C HIS A 24 0.36 -2.67 -2.42
N ASN A 25 -0.33 -3.76 -2.07
CA ASN A 25 -1.35 -4.37 -2.91
C ASN A 25 -2.51 -4.92 -2.09
N ASP A 26 -3.62 -5.24 -2.77
CA ASP A 26 -4.82 -5.78 -2.12
C ASP A 26 -4.67 -7.22 -1.60
N LYS A 27 -3.60 -7.94 -1.98
CA LYS A 27 -3.35 -9.33 -1.56
C LYS A 27 -2.68 -9.39 -0.19
N GLU A 28 -1.83 -8.42 0.14
CA GLU A 28 -1.08 -8.29 1.39
C GLU A 28 -1.57 -7.06 2.16
N ARG A 29 -2.88 -7.03 2.45
CA ARG A 29 -3.49 -5.91 3.18
C ARG A 29 -2.82 -5.68 4.52
N GLY A 30 -2.56 -4.42 4.86
CA GLY A 30 -1.88 -4.04 6.10
C GLY A 30 -0.36 -4.06 6.03
N THR A 31 0.24 -4.47 4.90
CA THR A 31 1.69 -4.54 4.73
C THR A 31 2.17 -3.58 3.65
N LEU A 32 3.28 -2.90 3.91
CA LEU A 32 4.01 -2.08 2.94
C LEU A 32 5.37 -2.72 2.65
N SER A 33 5.65 -2.97 1.38
CA SER A 33 6.89 -3.62 0.94
C SER A 33 7.86 -2.60 0.37
N VAL A 34 9.15 -2.77 0.65
CA VAL A 34 10.24 -1.95 0.11
C VAL A 34 11.33 -2.86 -0.44
N ALA A 35 11.76 -2.61 -1.68
CA ALA A 35 12.88 -3.29 -2.31
C ALA A 35 13.97 -2.29 -2.72
N VAL A 36 15.21 -2.62 -2.40
CA VAL A 36 16.42 -1.89 -2.81
C VAL A 36 17.26 -2.85 -3.65
N PRO A 37 17.18 -2.82 -4.99
CA PRO A 37 17.96 -3.72 -5.84
C PRO A 37 19.47 -3.48 -5.64
N GLY A 38 20.24 -4.55 -5.45
CA GLY A 38 21.68 -4.44 -5.20
C GLY A 38 22.04 -3.95 -3.79
N ASP A 39 21.08 -4.02 -2.87
CA ASP A 39 21.22 -3.92 -1.41
C ASP A 39 21.64 -2.55 -0.85
N ARG A 40 22.02 -1.57 -1.70
CA ARG A 40 22.38 -0.21 -1.26
C ARG A 40 21.96 0.89 -2.24
N ALA A 41 21.03 1.74 -1.80
CA ALA A 41 20.79 3.05 -2.40
C ALA A 41 21.41 4.13 -1.50
N LYS A 42 22.37 4.88 -2.03
CA LYS A 42 22.93 6.05 -1.34
C LYS A 42 22.05 7.25 -1.63
N LEU A 43 21.37 7.75 -0.59
CA LEU A 43 20.46 8.90 -0.67
C LEU A 43 21.13 10.14 -0.12
N THR A 44 20.88 11.28 -0.75
CA THR A 44 21.11 12.59 -0.14
C THR A 44 20.12 12.81 1.01
N PRO A 45 20.40 13.73 1.96
CA PRO A 45 19.47 14.02 3.05
C PRO A 45 18.07 14.44 2.57
N THR A 46 17.98 15.16 1.44
CA THR A 46 16.70 15.57 0.85
C THR A 46 15.93 14.37 0.29
N GLU A 47 16.58 13.49 -0.46
CA GLU A 47 15.96 12.27 -0.99
C GLU A 47 15.48 11.33 0.12
N ALA A 48 16.25 11.21 1.21
CA ALA A 48 15.86 10.41 2.38
C ALA A 48 14.60 10.98 3.06
N ARG A 49 14.49 12.30 3.21
CA ARG A 49 13.29 12.94 3.76
C ARG A 49 12.08 12.75 2.85
N ASN A 50 12.27 12.87 1.54
CA ASN A 50 11.20 12.66 0.56
C ASN A 50 10.68 11.22 0.61
N LEU A 51 11.59 10.24 0.73
CA LEU A 51 11.22 8.83 0.91
C LEU A 51 10.46 8.61 2.22
N ALA A 52 10.94 9.19 3.32
CA ALA A 52 10.28 9.06 4.63
C ALA A 52 8.88 9.68 4.64
N ALA A 53 8.71 10.88 4.07
CA ALA A 53 7.41 11.53 3.95
C ALA A 53 6.42 10.67 3.16
N TRP A 54 6.86 10.14 2.01
CA TRP A 54 6.03 9.24 1.22
C TRP A 54 5.65 7.96 1.99
N LEU A 55 6.59 7.34 2.71
CA LEU A 55 6.32 6.14 3.51
C LEU A 55 5.27 6.40 4.60
N ILE A 56 5.32 7.57 5.23
CA ILE A 56 4.34 7.98 6.24
C ILE A 56 2.94 8.08 5.62
N ASP A 57 2.82 8.71 4.46
CA ASP A 57 1.53 8.89 3.80
C ASP A 57 0.98 7.55 3.26
N ALA A 58 1.85 6.69 2.75
CA ALA A 58 1.49 5.34 2.34
C ALA A 58 1.00 4.48 3.52
N ALA A 59 1.67 4.56 4.68
CA ALA A 59 1.24 3.87 5.89
C ALA A 59 -0.18 4.30 6.31
N LYS A 60 -0.46 5.60 6.35
CA LYS A 60 -1.80 6.13 6.67
C LYS A 60 -2.87 5.61 5.69
N ALA A 61 -2.54 5.53 4.41
CA ALA A 61 -3.47 5.04 3.38
C ALA A 61 -3.84 3.56 3.60
N ILE A 62 -2.91 2.75 4.12
CA ILE A 62 -3.12 1.32 4.39
C ILE A 62 -3.76 1.09 5.76
N GLU A 63 -3.44 1.92 6.76
CA GLU A 63 -4.03 1.87 8.10
C GLU A 63 -5.51 2.26 8.11
N THR A 64 -5.94 3.12 7.18
CA THR A 64 -7.34 3.54 7.10
C THR A 64 -8.19 2.30 6.82
N PRO A 65 -8.98 1.81 7.79
CA PRO A 65 -9.75 0.59 7.61
C PRO A 65 -10.75 0.84 6.48
N ASP A 66 -10.83 -0.13 5.57
CA ASP A 66 -11.74 -0.16 4.44
C ASP A 66 -13.18 0.05 4.93
N ARG A 67 -13.62 1.31 5.02
CA ARG A 67 -15.01 1.70 5.26
C ARG A 67 -15.80 1.50 3.97
N SER A 68 -15.68 0.31 3.36
CA SER A 68 -16.44 -0.02 2.17
C SER A 68 -17.92 -0.07 2.54
N PRO A 69 -18.77 0.85 2.04
CA PRO A 69 -20.21 0.82 2.33
C PRO A 69 -20.88 -0.46 1.83
N LEU A 70 -20.23 -1.17 0.89
CA LEU A 70 -20.66 -2.47 0.37
C LEU A 70 -20.59 -3.59 1.42
N ARG A 71 -19.60 -3.56 2.33
CA ARG A 71 -19.49 -4.54 3.43
C ARG A 71 -20.57 -4.35 4.48
N THR A 72 -20.95 -3.10 4.74
CA THR A 72 -22.04 -2.76 5.67
C THR A 72 -23.41 -3.15 5.11
N ALA A 73 -23.59 -3.10 3.79
CA ALA A 73 -24.83 -3.49 3.13
C ALA A 73 -25.05 -5.02 3.11
N THR A 74 -23.99 -5.81 2.95
CA THR A 74 -24.09 -7.29 3.01
C THR A 74 -24.43 -7.78 4.41
N LEU A 75 -23.82 -7.21 5.46
CA LEU A 75 -24.09 -7.58 6.86
C LEU A 75 -25.57 -7.35 7.25
N ARG A 76 -26.17 -6.23 6.81
CA ARG A 76 -27.60 -5.94 7.07
C ARG A 76 -28.56 -6.83 6.27
N THR A 77 -28.12 -7.37 5.13
CA THR A 77 -28.95 -8.24 4.28
C THR A 77 -28.93 -9.67 4.82
N GLU A 78 -27.79 -10.17 5.28
CA GLU A 78 -27.66 -11.49 5.90
C GLU A 78 -28.47 -11.60 7.19
N GLU A 79 -28.46 -10.57 8.06
CA GLU A 79 -29.31 -10.53 9.26
C GLU A 79 -30.83 -10.59 8.96
N ARG A 80 -31.24 -10.17 7.76
CA ARG A 80 -32.66 -10.14 7.37
C ARG A 80 -33.15 -11.45 6.78
N VAL A 81 -32.25 -12.25 6.19
CA VAL A 81 -32.57 -13.54 5.55
C VAL A 81 -32.61 -14.68 6.56
N SER A 82 -31.82 -14.64 7.65
CA SER A 82 -31.85 -15.66 8.71
C SER A 82 -33.08 -15.61 9.63
N ARG A 83 -34.08 -14.77 9.33
CA ARG A 83 -35.27 -14.54 10.16
C ARG A 83 -36.59 -15.01 9.53
N TRP A 84 -36.51 -15.82 8.47
CA TRP A 84 -37.64 -16.44 7.78
C TRP A 84 -37.43 -17.94 7.65
#